data_AF-A9F9K6-F1
#
_entry.id   AF-A9F9K6-F1
#
_cell.length_a   1.000
_cell.length_b   1.000
_cell.length_c   1.000
_cell.angle_alpha   90.00
_cell.angle_beta   90.00
_cell.angle_gamma   90.00
#
_symmetry.space_group_name_H-M   'P 1'
#
loop_
_entity.id
_entity.type
_entity.pdbx_description
1 polymer ?
#
loop_
_entity_poly.entity_id
_entity_poly.type
_entity_poly.pdbx_seq_one_letter_code
_entity_poly.pdbx_strand_id
1 'polypeptide(L)'
;MTTRRFLSSLACIGCALSLAACGSDDAGSGAASTGQGGGGASAPGAASSGPGGGSPGGASSSAGGQAGAGTGGEAPSGGTTAAGGEGGAAGAGGEGGAGGSDEFEPVTIWFGTTLDPRTQVLEARALAESVADPGSPQWRAKGDQRRTYRFPEAGADVPYRVCVPKGWDGASKLPLVMFLHGASNDESSYLDQNNRQMVNLADQHGVLLVSPLGYQGAYGNFLRLPAVFGQPEEAEKLLAMRTPERERAQELSEKDVINVLELVLNEYPIDRGAMFLTGHSMGSGGTWYIGGKYADYWAALAPMSGPFVQESGYPWDRLLDVPIFVTEGTVGTPSLTGSRALRDWMMAGGYTITYKEVDADHAGMVPLVLPDVFDFFDR
;
A
#
# COMPACT_ATOMS: atom_id res chain seq x y z
N MET A 1 26.31 -61.74 -23.30
CA MET A 1 25.21 -62.48 -23.97
C MET A 1 23.98 -62.34 -23.08
N THR A 2 22.83 -61.80 -23.50
CA THR A 2 22.44 -61.35 -24.84
C THR A 2 21.44 -60.20 -24.74
N THR A 3 21.64 -59.14 -25.52
CA THR A 3 20.75 -57.98 -25.67
C THR A 3 19.47 -58.33 -26.42
N ARG A 4 18.34 -57.68 -26.09
CA ARG A 4 17.27 -57.43 -27.06
C ARG A 4 16.83 -55.97 -27.04
N ARG A 5 16.99 -55.32 -28.19
CA ARG A 5 16.44 -54.00 -28.54
C ARG A 5 14.96 -54.15 -28.92
N PHE A 6 14.19 -53.08 -28.76
CA PHE A 6 13.13 -52.74 -29.69
C PHE A 6 13.45 -51.39 -30.34
N LEU A 7 12.99 -51.19 -31.57
CA LEU A 7 13.30 -50.04 -32.42
C LEU A 7 12.03 -49.56 -33.14
N SER A 8 12.07 -48.32 -33.62
CA SER A 8 11.08 -47.63 -34.47
C SER A 8 9.74 -47.25 -33.81
N SER A 9 9.08 -46.14 -34.20
CA SER A 9 9.35 -45.27 -35.36
C SER A 9 9.13 -43.78 -35.08
N LEU A 10 9.81 -42.93 -35.86
CA LEU A 10 9.55 -41.49 -35.99
C LEU A 10 8.19 -41.22 -36.68
N ALA A 11 7.59 -40.08 -36.32
CA ALA A 11 6.77 -39.27 -37.23
C ALA A 11 6.91 -37.78 -36.86
N CYS A 12 7.50 -36.97 -37.74
CA CYS A 12 7.58 -35.52 -37.59
C CYS A 12 6.39 -34.85 -38.26
N ILE A 13 5.76 -33.88 -37.58
CA ILE A 13 5.01 -32.80 -38.23
C ILE A 13 5.41 -31.49 -37.55
N GLY A 14 6.08 -30.62 -38.29
CA GLY A 14 6.35 -29.24 -37.87
C GLY A 14 5.31 -28.30 -38.48
N CYS A 15 4.98 -27.23 -37.77
CA CYS A 15 4.27 -26.09 -38.32
C CYS A 15 5.06 -24.83 -37.99
N ALA A 16 5.46 -24.07 -39.01
CA ALA A 16 6.34 -22.92 -38.85
C ALA A 16 5.56 -21.62 -38.66
N LEU A 17 6.01 -20.77 -37.74
CA LEU A 17 5.63 -19.36 -37.72
C LEU A 17 6.31 -18.63 -38.88
N SER A 18 5.58 -17.76 -39.56
CA SER A 18 6.12 -16.88 -40.61
C SER A 18 6.34 -15.48 -40.03
N LEU A 19 7.61 -15.07 -39.89
CA LEU A 19 7.96 -13.66 -39.76
C LEU A 19 8.05 -13.03 -41.16
N ALA A 20 7.40 -11.89 -41.34
CA ALA A 20 7.59 -11.03 -42.50
C ALA A 20 8.37 -9.79 -42.07
N ALA A 21 9.58 -9.64 -42.61
CA ALA A 21 10.36 -8.41 -42.52
C ALA A 21 10.46 -7.78 -43.91
N CYS A 22 10.15 -6.49 -44.01
CA CYS A 22 10.54 -5.64 -45.12
C CYS A 22 11.39 -4.50 -44.55
N GLY A 23 12.59 -4.33 -45.10
CA GLY A 23 13.47 -3.18 -44.84
C GLY A 23 13.72 -2.38 -46.13
N SER A 24 14.72 -1.50 -46.09
CA SER A 24 15.14 -0.51 -47.13
C SER A 24 14.12 0.61 -47.45
N ASP A 25 14.46 1.84 -47.84
CA ASP A 25 15.68 2.71 -47.80
C ASP A 25 15.23 4.12 -48.28
N ASP A 26 15.86 5.29 -48.05
CA ASP A 26 16.96 5.75 -47.17
C ASP A 26 16.92 7.32 -47.11
N ALA A 27 17.71 7.96 -46.24
CA ALA A 27 18.21 9.34 -46.28
C ALA A 27 17.28 10.56 -45.98
N GLY A 28 17.88 11.57 -45.32
CA GLY A 28 17.83 12.94 -45.88
C GLY A 28 17.24 14.09 -45.03
N SER A 29 17.98 14.53 -44.01
CA SER A 29 18.15 15.94 -43.56
C SER A 29 17.23 17.07 -44.08
N GLY A 30 16.77 17.93 -43.14
CA GLY A 30 17.07 19.36 -43.23
C GLY A 30 15.94 20.40 -43.43
N ALA A 31 15.77 21.24 -42.39
CA ALA A 31 15.46 22.68 -42.43
C ALA A 31 14.14 23.24 -43.03
N ALA A 32 13.48 24.02 -42.18
CA ALA A 32 12.38 24.97 -42.39
C ALA A 32 12.35 25.81 -43.69
N SER A 33 11.15 26.11 -44.20
CA SER A 33 10.52 27.45 -44.09
C SER A 33 9.18 27.58 -44.86
N THR A 34 8.37 28.57 -44.48
CA THR A 34 7.35 29.35 -45.23
C THR A 34 6.93 28.90 -46.65
N GLY A 35 5.67 28.95 -47.09
CA GLY A 35 4.45 29.59 -46.56
C GLY A 35 3.54 30.08 -47.72
N GLN A 36 2.27 30.41 -47.44
CA GLN A 36 1.20 30.81 -48.39
C GLN A 36 0.68 29.71 -49.36
N GLY A 37 -0.61 29.65 -49.72
CA GLY A 37 -1.75 30.44 -49.24
C GLY A 37 -3.05 30.15 -50.01
N GLY A 38 -4.19 30.63 -49.46
CA GLY A 38 -5.52 30.57 -50.07
C GLY A 38 -6.29 29.25 -49.83
N GLY A 39 -7.59 29.24 -49.54
CA GLY A 39 -8.53 30.35 -49.31
C GLY A 39 -9.97 29.87 -49.54
N GLY A 40 -10.88 30.14 -48.59
CA GLY A 40 -12.27 29.66 -48.71
C GLY A 40 -13.07 29.84 -47.42
N ALA A 41 -13.62 31.03 -47.20
CA ALA A 41 -14.44 31.34 -46.03
C ALA A 41 -15.91 30.98 -46.26
N SER A 42 -16.65 30.74 -45.16
CA SER A 42 -17.85 31.53 -44.83
C SER A 42 -18.17 31.41 -43.35
N ALA A 43 -18.56 32.52 -42.73
CA ALA A 43 -18.89 32.65 -41.31
C ALA A 43 -20.34 33.19 -41.15
N PRO A 44 -20.68 34.08 -40.19
CA PRO A 44 -21.35 33.66 -38.94
C PRO A 44 -22.68 34.38 -38.68
N GLY A 45 -23.29 34.14 -37.51
CA GLY A 45 -24.40 34.92 -36.96
C GLY A 45 -24.21 35.25 -35.47
N ALA A 46 -24.24 36.55 -35.13
CA ALA A 46 -24.27 37.10 -33.76
C ALA A 46 -25.74 37.29 -33.30
N ALA A 47 -26.13 37.76 -32.09
CA ALA A 47 -25.52 38.76 -31.20
C ALA A 47 -26.06 38.64 -29.74
N SER A 48 -25.25 39.00 -28.72
CA SER A 48 -25.36 40.18 -27.82
C SER A 48 -26.60 40.21 -26.88
N SER A 49 -26.50 40.60 -25.60
CA SER A 49 -25.91 41.84 -25.05
C SER A 49 -25.51 41.72 -23.56
N GLY A 50 -24.76 42.71 -23.03
CA GLY A 50 -24.19 42.72 -21.66
C GLY A 50 -24.85 43.72 -20.69
N PRO A 51 -24.07 44.54 -19.94
CA PRO A 51 -23.51 44.11 -18.64
C PRO A 51 -23.63 45.15 -17.50
N GLY A 52 -23.22 44.76 -16.29
CA GLY A 52 -22.93 45.65 -15.13
C GLY A 52 -22.78 44.83 -13.83
N GLY A 53 -21.96 45.20 -12.83
CA GLY A 53 -21.03 46.32 -12.70
C GLY A 53 -20.94 46.79 -11.24
N GLY A 54 -19.73 46.90 -10.67
CA GLY A 54 -19.50 47.62 -9.39
C GLY A 54 -19.14 46.79 -8.14
N SER A 55 -17.83 46.74 -7.86
CA SER A 55 -17.28 46.96 -6.50
C SER A 55 -16.77 48.43 -6.46
N PRO A 56 -16.34 49.05 -5.33
CA PRO A 56 -16.05 48.49 -3.99
C PRO A 56 -16.50 49.35 -2.78
N GLY A 57 -16.16 48.91 -1.56
CA GLY A 57 -15.71 49.81 -0.47
C GLY A 57 -16.62 49.98 0.76
N GLY A 58 -15.98 50.22 1.92
CA GLY A 58 -16.65 50.61 3.18
C GLY A 58 -16.02 49.98 4.43
N ALA A 59 -15.42 50.79 5.31
CA ALA A 59 -14.73 50.34 6.53
C ALA A 59 -15.39 50.89 7.80
N SER A 60 -14.97 50.37 8.98
CA SER A 60 -15.23 50.93 10.32
C SER A 60 -16.70 50.83 10.82
N SER A 61 -17.04 50.85 12.12
CA SER A 61 -16.26 50.71 13.38
C SER A 61 -17.20 50.65 14.60
N SER A 62 -16.81 49.88 15.62
CA SER A 62 -16.93 50.15 17.09
C SER A 62 -18.25 50.57 17.78
N ALA A 63 -18.33 50.16 19.06
CA ALA A 63 -19.20 50.62 20.16
C ALA A 63 -20.65 50.03 20.19
N GLY A 64 -21.22 49.71 21.36
CA GLY A 64 -20.67 49.73 22.72
C GLY A 64 -21.72 49.50 23.82
N GLY A 65 -21.29 49.27 25.07
CA GLY A 65 -22.12 49.09 26.29
C GLY A 65 -22.18 47.63 26.76
N GLN A 66 -21.63 47.19 27.91
CA GLN A 66 -21.77 47.62 29.33
C GLN A 66 -23.18 47.44 29.93
N ALA A 67 -23.39 46.99 31.17
CA ALA A 67 -22.50 46.40 32.20
C ALA A 67 -23.33 45.79 33.38
N GLY A 68 -22.66 45.10 34.32
CA GLY A 68 -23.20 44.58 35.60
C GLY A 68 -22.79 43.11 35.84
N ALA A 69 -21.80 42.71 36.66
CA ALA A 69 -21.34 43.10 38.00
C ALA A 69 -22.41 42.84 39.11
N GLY A 70 -22.17 42.09 40.20
CA GLY A 70 -21.04 41.23 40.67
C GLY A 70 -21.62 40.17 41.65
N THR A 71 -20.98 39.58 42.68
CA THR A 71 -19.69 39.74 43.39
C THR A 71 -19.45 38.55 44.36
N GLY A 72 -18.19 38.24 44.73
CA GLY A 72 -17.81 37.37 45.89
C GLY A 72 -17.81 35.85 45.58
N GLY A 73 -16.86 35.02 45.99
CA GLY A 73 -15.94 35.04 47.15
C GLY A 73 -16.33 33.88 48.09
N GLU A 74 -15.46 33.12 48.76
CA GLU A 74 -13.99 33.09 48.88
C GLU A 74 -13.60 31.67 49.40
N ALA A 75 -12.33 31.25 49.29
CA ALA A 75 -11.87 29.97 49.85
C ALA A 75 -11.65 30.05 51.38
N PRO A 76 -11.48 28.90 52.06
CA PRO A 76 -10.23 28.78 52.84
C PRO A 76 -9.55 27.41 52.73
N SER A 77 -8.31 27.37 53.18
CA SER A 77 -7.38 26.23 53.14
C SER A 77 -6.92 25.77 54.54
N GLY A 78 -6.42 24.53 54.59
CA GLY A 78 -5.80 23.84 55.73
C GLY A 78 -5.84 22.32 55.42
N GLY A 79 -4.78 21.51 55.49
CA GLY A 79 -3.64 21.49 56.41
C GLY A 79 -3.97 20.53 57.58
N THR A 80 -3.21 19.50 57.94
CA THR A 80 -1.86 18.99 57.55
C THR A 80 -1.69 17.52 58.04
N THR A 81 -0.49 16.94 57.86
CA THR A 81 0.09 15.70 58.50
C THR A 81 -0.10 14.34 57.79
N ALA A 82 0.77 13.32 57.97
CA ALA A 82 2.26 13.24 58.00
C ALA A 82 2.70 11.75 58.17
N ALA A 83 3.86 11.37 57.58
CA ALA A 83 4.55 10.06 57.69
C ALA A 83 3.74 8.83 57.20
N GLY A 84 4.29 7.68 56.78
CA GLY A 84 5.66 7.12 56.63
C GLY A 84 5.48 5.58 56.58
N GLY A 85 6.25 4.70 55.95
CA GLY A 85 7.51 4.73 55.21
C GLY A 85 7.85 3.28 54.77
N GLU A 86 8.96 3.11 54.04
CA GLU A 86 9.77 1.89 53.82
C GLU A 86 9.16 0.50 53.46
N GLY A 87 9.67 -0.06 52.34
CA GLY A 87 10.16 -1.46 52.32
C GLY A 87 9.44 -2.45 51.40
N GLY A 88 10.20 -3.25 50.63
CA GLY A 88 9.71 -4.53 50.11
C GLY A 88 10.05 -4.91 48.66
N ALA A 89 11.30 -5.28 48.43
CA ALA A 89 11.86 -6.11 47.35
C ALA A 89 10.94 -6.83 46.33
N ALA A 90 11.34 -6.71 45.05
CA ALA A 90 11.53 -7.77 44.05
C ALA A 90 10.48 -8.91 43.93
N GLY A 91 9.72 -8.86 42.83
CA GLY A 91 9.05 -10.02 42.25
C GLY A 91 9.27 -10.04 40.73
N ALA A 92 10.27 -10.77 40.25
CA ALA A 92 10.47 -10.99 38.82
C ALA A 92 9.45 -12.01 38.30
N GLY A 93 8.43 -11.54 37.58
CA GLY A 93 7.54 -12.37 36.78
C GLY A 93 7.77 -12.04 35.31
N GLY A 94 8.24 -13.01 34.52
CA GLY A 94 8.61 -12.77 33.13
C GLY A 94 7.39 -12.62 32.24
N GLU A 95 7.24 -11.47 31.60
CA GLU A 95 6.41 -11.32 30.41
C GLU A 95 7.18 -11.89 29.22
N GLY A 96 6.69 -12.99 28.67
CA GLY A 96 7.20 -13.55 27.40
C GLY A 96 6.78 -12.63 26.26
N GLY A 97 7.66 -11.73 25.85
CA GLY A 97 7.32 -10.65 24.94
C GLY A 97 7.05 -11.10 23.50
N ALA A 98 5.85 -10.78 23.00
CA ALA A 98 5.65 -10.44 21.58
C ALA A 98 5.92 -8.93 21.42
N GLY A 99 7.13 -8.52 21.76
CA GLY A 99 7.63 -7.16 21.57
C GLY A 99 8.84 -7.24 20.64
N GLY A 100 8.58 -7.22 19.33
CA GLY A 100 9.65 -7.12 18.35
C GLY A 100 10.50 -5.89 18.66
N SER A 101 11.82 -6.06 18.71
CA SER A 101 12.73 -4.94 18.80
C SER A 101 12.46 -4.00 17.62
N ASP A 102 12.36 -2.69 17.87
CA ASP A 102 12.27 -1.62 16.85
C ASP A 102 13.52 -1.52 15.93
N GLU A 103 14.36 -2.55 15.93
CA GLU A 103 15.55 -2.70 15.10
C GLU A 103 15.23 -3.61 13.91
N PHE A 104 14.77 -3.01 12.82
CA PHE A 104 14.74 -3.69 11.53
C PHE A 104 16.18 -4.08 11.14
N GLU A 105 16.41 -5.36 10.92
CA GLU A 105 17.70 -5.83 10.39
C GLU A 105 17.83 -5.49 8.89
N PRO A 106 19.06 -5.30 8.36
CA PRO A 106 19.26 -5.06 6.94
C PRO A 106 18.79 -6.25 6.07
N VAL A 107 17.73 -6.04 5.29
CA VAL A 107 17.15 -7.05 4.39
C VAL A 107 17.27 -6.60 2.94
N THR A 108 17.88 -7.44 2.11
CA THR A 108 17.94 -7.25 0.65
C THR A 108 17.05 -8.27 -0.05
N ILE A 109 16.09 -7.78 -0.82
CA ILE A 109 15.32 -8.58 -1.78
C ILE A 109 15.89 -8.29 -3.16
N TRP A 110 16.43 -9.31 -3.84
CA TRP A 110 17.14 -9.18 -5.11
C TRP A 110 16.30 -8.47 -6.19
N PHE A 111 15.02 -8.81 -6.25
CA PHE A 111 14.05 -8.24 -7.19
C PHE A 111 13.37 -6.95 -6.71
N GLY A 112 13.93 -6.27 -5.69
CA GLY A 112 13.41 -5.03 -5.12
C GLY A 112 14.31 -3.81 -5.24
N THR A 113 13.99 -2.75 -4.49
CA THR A 113 14.90 -1.61 -4.25
C THR A 113 16.06 -2.00 -3.33
N THR A 114 17.09 -1.16 -3.31
CA THR A 114 18.23 -1.23 -2.39
C THR A 114 18.07 -0.38 -1.12
N LEU A 115 16.87 0.14 -0.82
CA LEU A 115 16.64 0.90 0.42
C LEU A 115 16.89 0.00 1.64
N ASP A 116 17.57 0.51 2.66
CA ASP A 116 17.70 -0.16 3.95
C ASP A 116 16.42 0.04 4.78
N PRO A 117 15.76 -1.04 5.26
CA PRO A 117 14.47 -0.92 5.95
C PRO A 117 14.58 -0.11 7.25
N ARG A 118 15.68 -0.26 8.01
CA ARG A 118 15.90 0.48 9.26
C ARG A 118 15.98 1.98 9.01
N THR A 119 16.77 2.38 8.01
CA THR A 119 16.93 3.77 7.60
C THR A 119 15.59 4.34 7.13
N GLN A 120 14.84 3.61 6.30
CA GLN A 120 13.54 4.05 5.81
C GLN A 120 12.51 4.22 6.93
N VAL A 121 12.48 3.33 7.92
CA VAL A 121 11.59 3.46 9.09
C VAL A 121 11.96 4.66 9.96
N LEU A 122 13.24 4.90 10.20
CA LEU A 122 13.69 6.06 10.98
C LEU A 122 13.39 7.38 10.27
N GLU A 123 13.58 7.45 8.94
CA GLU A 123 13.19 8.61 8.13
C GLU A 123 11.67 8.83 8.14
N ALA A 124 10.87 7.77 8.01
CA ALA A 124 9.41 7.84 8.05
C ALA A 124 8.87 8.30 9.41
N ARG A 125 9.46 7.82 10.53
CA ARG A 125 9.12 8.27 11.89
C ARG A 125 9.45 9.74 12.09
N ALA A 126 10.65 10.17 11.71
CA ALA A 126 11.05 11.58 11.79
C ALA A 126 10.15 12.49 10.94
N LEU A 127 9.75 12.04 9.74
CA LEU A 127 8.75 12.72 8.92
C LEU A 127 7.40 12.82 9.66
N ALA A 128 6.89 11.70 10.19
CA ALA A 128 5.61 11.64 10.89
C ALA A 128 5.57 12.53 12.14
N GLU A 129 6.65 12.59 12.92
CA GLU A 129 6.81 13.53 14.03
C GLU A 129 6.80 14.99 13.54
N SER A 130 7.52 15.29 12.46
CA SER A 130 7.67 16.67 11.94
C SER A 130 6.39 17.29 11.39
N VAL A 131 5.39 16.48 10.99
CA VAL A 131 4.09 16.94 10.46
C VAL A 131 2.92 16.69 11.41
N ALA A 132 3.18 16.21 12.63
CA ALA A 132 2.15 15.93 13.62
C ALA A 132 1.49 17.23 14.11
N ASP A 133 0.16 17.29 14.05
CA ASP A 133 -0.64 18.38 14.63
C ASP A 133 -1.75 17.84 15.54
N PRO A 134 -1.45 17.59 16.83
CA PRO A 134 -2.46 17.19 17.83
C PRO A 134 -3.56 18.23 18.10
N GLY A 135 -3.43 19.46 17.58
CA GLY A 135 -4.46 20.49 17.63
C GLY A 135 -5.41 20.47 16.43
N SER A 136 -5.08 19.72 15.37
CA SER A 136 -5.89 19.62 14.15
C SER A 136 -7.23 18.93 14.43
N PRO A 137 -8.36 19.43 13.89
CA PRO A 137 -9.64 18.71 13.91
C PRO A 137 -9.61 17.34 13.20
N GLN A 138 -8.56 17.05 12.40
CA GLN A 138 -8.37 15.71 11.81
C GLN A 138 -7.62 14.75 12.73
N TRP A 139 -6.91 15.24 13.75
CA TRP A 139 -6.10 14.39 14.64
C TRP A 139 -6.99 13.40 15.38
N ARG A 140 -6.78 12.09 15.14
CA ARG A 140 -7.59 10.99 15.65
C ARG A 140 -9.08 11.07 15.26
N ALA A 141 -9.40 11.74 14.15
CA ALA A 141 -10.76 11.77 13.64
C ALA A 141 -11.25 10.36 13.23
N LYS A 142 -12.57 10.16 13.27
CA LYS A 142 -13.20 8.84 13.01
C LYS A 142 -13.79 8.78 11.60
N GLY A 143 -14.03 7.56 11.11
CA GLY A 143 -14.63 7.31 9.79
C GLY A 143 -13.62 7.36 8.64
N ASP A 144 -14.17 7.41 7.42
CA ASP A 144 -13.43 7.43 6.14
C ASP A 144 -12.96 8.84 5.81
N GLN A 145 -11.64 8.98 5.69
CA GLN A 145 -10.91 10.22 5.52
C GLN A 145 -9.96 10.11 4.33
N ARG A 146 -10.16 10.99 3.33
CA ARG A 146 -9.15 11.26 2.30
C ARG A 146 -8.19 12.29 2.86
N ARG A 147 -6.90 11.97 2.88
CA ARG A 147 -5.85 12.79 3.49
C ARG A 147 -4.73 13.00 2.49
N THR A 148 -3.89 13.98 2.76
CA THR A 148 -2.62 14.21 2.04
C THR A 148 -1.51 14.44 3.04
N TYR A 149 -0.28 14.11 2.66
CA TYR A 149 0.92 14.53 3.37
C TYR A 149 1.94 15.11 2.40
N ARG A 150 2.81 15.99 2.89
CA ARG A 150 3.94 16.50 2.10
C ARG A 150 5.01 15.42 2.04
N PHE A 151 5.36 14.93 0.84
CA PHE A 151 6.45 13.98 0.63
C PHE A 151 7.68 14.71 0.06
N PRO A 152 8.70 15.04 0.87
CA PRO A 152 9.80 15.91 0.46
C PRO A 152 10.60 15.34 -0.72
N GLU A 153 10.91 14.05 -0.72
CA GLU A 153 11.76 13.41 -1.73
C GLU A 153 11.07 13.22 -3.09
N ALA A 154 9.73 13.21 -3.11
CA ALA A 154 8.93 13.29 -4.34
C ALA A 154 8.69 14.74 -4.78
N GLY A 155 8.93 15.72 -3.90
CA GLY A 155 8.59 17.12 -4.14
C GLY A 155 7.08 17.40 -4.24
N ALA A 156 6.24 16.45 -3.84
CA ALA A 156 4.80 16.43 -4.07
C ALA A 156 4.00 16.31 -2.76
N ASP A 157 2.71 16.63 -2.84
CA ASP A 157 1.75 16.29 -1.79
C ASP A 157 1.05 15.00 -2.23
N VAL A 158 1.12 13.96 -1.41
CA VAL A 158 0.68 12.60 -1.80
C VAL A 158 -0.58 12.21 -1.03
N PRO A 159 -1.64 11.77 -1.73
CA PRO A 159 -2.86 11.32 -1.09
C PRO A 159 -2.69 9.94 -0.44
N TYR A 160 -3.43 9.74 0.64
CA TYR A 160 -3.64 8.44 1.27
C TYR A 160 -5.03 8.43 1.90
N ARG A 161 -5.55 7.24 2.20
CA ARG A 161 -6.88 7.05 2.77
C ARG A 161 -6.81 6.33 4.10
N VAL A 162 -7.56 6.83 5.08
CA VAL A 162 -7.67 6.26 6.42
C VAL A 162 -9.14 6.07 6.76
N CYS A 163 -9.52 4.87 7.13
CA CYS A 163 -10.87 4.50 7.57
C CYS A 163 -10.80 3.99 9.00
N VAL A 164 -11.21 4.84 9.95
CA VAL A 164 -11.22 4.52 11.38
C VAL A 164 -12.62 4.06 11.79
N PRO A 165 -12.77 2.97 12.57
CA PRO A 165 -14.08 2.49 13.00
C PRO A 165 -14.92 3.58 13.67
N LYS A 166 -16.18 3.73 13.24
CA LYS A 166 -17.08 4.77 13.78
C LYS A 166 -17.36 4.56 15.26
N GLY A 167 -17.37 3.31 15.70
CA GLY A 167 -17.60 2.88 17.08
C GLY A 167 -16.35 2.94 17.98
N TRP A 168 -15.16 3.27 17.46
CA TRP A 168 -13.96 3.41 18.28
C TRP A 168 -14.18 4.43 19.41
N ASP A 169 -13.69 4.17 20.61
CA ASP A 169 -13.88 5.05 21.78
C ASP A 169 -13.05 6.34 21.69
N GLY A 170 -11.91 6.31 20.99
CA GLY A 170 -10.93 7.40 20.91
C GLY A 170 -9.68 7.18 21.78
N ALA A 171 -9.56 6.02 22.43
CA ALA A 171 -8.50 5.73 23.41
C ALA A 171 -7.94 4.31 23.32
N SER A 172 -8.79 3.29 23.09
CA SER A 172 -8.37 1.89 22.96
C SER A 172 -7.43 1.71 21.77
N LYS A 173 -6.48 0.77 21.89
CA LYS A 173 -5.62 0.42 20.75
C LYS A 173 -6.45 -0.19 19.63
N LEU A 174 -6.16 0.19 18.39
CA LEU A 174 -6.81 -0.33 17.19
C LEU A 174 -5.91 -1.37 16.49
N PRO A 175 -6.42 -2.54 16.09
CA PRO A 175 -5.79 -3.32 15.02
C PRO A 175 -5.79 -2.53 13.71
N LEU A 176 -4.81 -2.78 12.83
CA LEU A 176 -4.59 -2.04 11.59
C LEU A 176 -4.52 -2.99 10.39
N VAL A 177 -5.23 -2.66 9.31
CA VAL A 177 -5.09 -3.32 8.01
C VAL A 177 -4.55 -2.32 7.00
N MET A 178 -3.39 -2.59 6.43
CA MET A 178 -2.85 -1.86 5.29
C MET A 178 -3.24 -2.55 3.98
N PHE A 179 -3.91 -1.81 3.09
CA PHE A 179 -4.33 -2.28 1.77
C PHE A 179 -3.54 -1.61 0.65
N LEU A 180 -2.94 -2.41 -0.23
CA LEU A 180 -2.22 -1.97 -1.43
C LEU A 180 -3.04 -2.27 -2.70
N HIS A 181 -3.25 -1.26 -3.54
CA HIS A 181 -4.12 -1.36 -4.70
C HIS A 181 -3.45 -2.01 -5.93
N GLY A 182 -4.28 -2.43 -6.88
CA GLY A 182 -3.82 -2.91 -8.20
C GLY A 182 -3.24 -1.81 -9.09
N ALA A 183 -2.65 -2.20 -10.22
CA ALA A 183 -2.17 -1.25 -11.21
C ALA A 183 -3.34 -0.44 -11.79
N SER A 184 -3.06 0.79 -12.25
CA SER A 184 -4.07 1.72 -12.78
C SER A 184 -5.18 2.13 -11.79
N ASN A 185 -4.99 1.87 -10.50
CA ASN A 185 -5.86 2.32 -9.41
C ASN A 185 -5.07 3.31 -8.52
N ASP A 186 -5.76 3.87 -7.52
CA ASP A 186 -5.23 4.81 -6.53
C ASP A 186 -5.62 4.40 -5.09
N GLU A 187 -5.31 5.25 -4.10
CA GLU A 187 -5.57 5.02 -2.67
C GLU A 187 -7.07 4.95 -2.30
N SER A 188 -7.93 5.31 -3.25
CA SER A 188 -9.38 5.42 -3.08
C SER A 188 -10.16 4.35 -3.82
N SER A 189 -9.62 3.85 -4.93
CA SER A 189 -10.33 3.05 -5.93
C SER A 189 -11.02 1.82 -5.35
N TYR A 190 -10.29 0.98 -4.60
CA TYR A 190 -10.84 -0.22 -3.97
C TYR A 190 -11.76 0.08 -2.78
N LEU A 191 -11.54 1.20 -2.09
CA LEU A 191 -12.32 1.61 -0.92
C LEU A 191 -13.67 2.22 -1.33
N ASP A 192 -13.79 2.79 -2.53
CA ASP A 192 -15.04 3.28 -3.12
C ASP A 192 -15.82 2.20 -3.89
N GLN A 193 -15.15 1.17 -4.41
CA GLN A 193 -15.76 0.07 -5.16
C GLN A 193 -16.72 -0.81 -4.31
N ASN A 194 -17.57 -1.57 -4.99
CA ASN A 194 -18.45 -2.61 -4.40
C ASN A 194 -19.30 -2.08 -3.23
N ASN A 195 -19.90 -0.89 -3.38
CA ASN A 195 -20.65 -0.19 -2.33
C ASN A 195 -19.83 0.04 -1.04
N ARG A 196 -18.53 0.32 -1.19
CA ARG A 196 -17.54 0.52 -0.11
C ARG A 196 -17.37 -0.72 0.78
N GLN A 197 -17.46 -1.93 0.20
CA GLN A 197 -17.38 -3.21 0.92
C GLN A 197 -16.18 -3.26 1.89
N MET A 198 -14.98 -2.89 1.43
CA MET A 198 -13.76 -2.94 2.26
C MET A 198 -13.82 -1.99 3.47
N VAL A 199 -14.40 -0.79 3.30
CA VAL A 199 -14.60 0.17 4.40
C VAL A 199 -15.67 -0.32 5.37
N ASN A 200 -16.71 -0.98 4.86
CA ASN A 200 -17.76 -1.57 5.70
C ASN A 200 -17.24 -2.77 6.51
N LEU A 201 -16.40 -3.63 5.89
CA LEU A 201 -15.71 -4.72 6.60
C LEU A 201 -14.78 -4.16 7.68
N ALA A 202 -13.97 -3.14 7.36
CA ALA A 202 -13.09 -2.52 8.37
C ALA A 202 -13.86 -1.98 9.58
N ASP A 203 -15.01 -1.33 9.36
CA ASP A 203 -15.90 -0.85 10.42
C ASP A 203 -16.61 -1.98 11.20
N GLN A 204 -16.88 -3.11 10.56
CA GLN A 204 -17.50 -4.30 11.17
C GLN A 204 -16.53 -5.08 12.07
N HIS A 205 -15.28 -5.27 11.61
CA HIS A 205 -14.22 -5.96 12.35
C HIS A 205 -13.51 -5.03 13.36
N GLY A 206 -13.83 -3.73 13.36
CA GLY A 206 -13.24 -2.78 14.32
C GLY A 206 -11.77 -2.44 14.05
N VAL A 207 -11.30 -2.61 12.80
CA VAL A 207 -9.92 -2.36 12.39
C VAL A 207 -9.76 -0.99 11.74
N LEU A 208 -8.63 -0.33 11.95
CA LEU A 208 -8.24 0.84 11.17
C LEU A 208 -7.71 0.39 9.82
N LEU A 209 -8.41 0.73 8.74
CA LEU A 209 -7.97 0.46 7.37
C LEU A 209 -7.21 1.66 6.82
N VAL A 210 -6.01 1.43 6.28
CA VAL A 210 -5.18 2.45 5.61
C VAL A 210 -4.81 1.99 4.20
N SER A 211 -4.86 2.92 3.23
CA SER A 211 -4.37 2.69 1.87
C SER A 211 -3.48 3.87 1.42
N PRO A 212 -2.19 3.63 1.12
CA PRO A 212 -1.32 4.63 0.48
C PRO A 212 -1.56 4.67 -1.05
N LEU A 213 -1.04 5.70 -1.72
CA LEU A 213 -1.01 5.76 -3.19
C LEU A 213 0.07 4.83 -3.79
N GLY A 214 1.13 4.53 -3.04
CA GLY A 214 2.31 3.86 -3.62
C GLY A 214 3.00 4.67 -4.71
N TYR A 215 2.78 6.00 -4.73
CA TYR A 215 3.31 6.91 -5.74
C TYR A 215 3.14 6.43 -7.20
N GLN A 216 4.23 6.13 -7.92
CA GLN A 216 4.24 5.76 -9.35
C GLN A 216 4.77 4.33 -9.61
N GLY A 217 5.01 3.54 -8.56
CA GLY A 217 5.75 2.28 -8.65
C GLY A 217 4.92 1.03 -8.34
N ALA A 218 5.59 0.08 -7.70
CA ALA A 218 5.14 -1.27 -7.37
C ALA A 218 5.33 -1.59 -5.89
N TYR A 219 5.33 -0.55 -5.05
CA TYR A 219 5.68 -0.60 -3.64
C TYR A 219 7.13 -1.08 -3.41
N GLY A 220 8.01 -0.92 -4.41
CA GLY A 220 9.41 -1.36 -4.41
C GLY A 220 9.70 -2.66 -5.17
N ASN A 221 8.68 -3.41 -5.60
CA ASN A 221 8.84 -4.73 -6.24
C ASN A 221 8.98 -4.67 -7.78
N PHE A 222 10.10 -5.12 -8.35
CA PHE A 222 10.27 -5.13 -9.82
C PHE A 222 9.55 -6.28 -10.52
N LEU A 223 9.07 -7.30 -9.78
CA LEU A 223 8.26 -8.36 -10.34
C LEU A 223 6.86 -7.81 -10.67
N ARG A 224 6.46 -8.02 -11.92
CA ARG A 224 5.21 -7.57 -12.55
C ARG A 224 4.67 -8.72 -13.40
N LEU A 225 3.72 -8.46 -14.30
CA LEU A 225 3.26 -9.48 -15.24
C LEU A 225 4.39 -9.84 -16.23
N PRO A 226 4.59 -11.14 -16.54
CA PRO A 226 3.80 -12.28 -16.07
C PRO A 226 4.11 -12.65 -14.60
N ALA A 227 3.09 -13.00 -13.83
CA ALA A 227 3.17 -13.22 -12.37
C ALA A 227 3.73 -14.61 -12.02
N VAL A 228 5.03 -14.79 -12.19
CA VAL A 228 5.67 -16.11 -12.37
C VAL A 228 6.55 -16.56 -11.21
N PHE A 229 5.92 -17.01 -10.13
CA PHE A 229 6.62 -17.88 -9.19
C PHE A 229 7.07 -19.18 -9.88
N GLY A 230 8.26 -19.67 -9.56
CA GLY A 230 8.85 -20.87 -10.17
C GLY A 230 9.36 -20.71 -11.62
N GLN A 231 9.49 -19.48 -12.15
CA GLN A 231 10.10 -19.22 -13.47
C GLN A 231 11.20 -18.16 -13.39
N PRO A 232 12.42 -18.53 -12.95
CA PRO A 232 13.51 -17.57 -12.76
C PRO A 232 13.92 -16.84 -14.05
N GLU A 233 13.87 -17.50 -15.22
CA GLU A 233 14.20 -16.89 -16.51
C GLU A 233 13.25 -15.73 -16.88
N GLU A 234 11.97 -15.81 -16.51
CA GLU A 234 11.02 -14.71 -16.74
C GLU A 234 11.23 -13.58 -15.72
N ALA A 235 11.55 -13.91 -14.47
CA ALA A 235 11.95 -12.92 -13.48
C ALA A 235 13.21 -12.15 -13.91
N GLU A 236 14.23 -12.84 -14.44
CA GLU A 236 15.43 -12.20 -15.00
C GLU A 236 15.12 -11.24 -16.16
N LYS A 237 14.19 -11.58 -17.06
CA LYS A 237 13.73 -10.67 -18.13
C LYS A 237 13.06 -9.41 -17.57
N LEU A 238 12.27 -9.53 -16.51
CA LEU A 238 11.68 -8.37 -15.84
C LEU A 238 12.76 -7.46 -15.21
N LEU A 239 13.75 -8.07 -14.55
CA LEU A 239 14.85 -7.35 -13.90
C LEU A 239 15.83 -6.71 -14.90
N ALA A 240 16.02 -7.30 -16.07
CA ALA A 240 16.79 -6.71 -17.17
C ALA A 240 16.17 -5.39 -17.71
N MET A 241 14.91 -5.10 -17.40
CA MET A 241 14.26 -3.83 -17.74
C MET A 241 14.37 -2.75 -16.65
N ARG A 242 15.29 -2.91 -15.68
CA ARG A 242 15.63 -1.84 -14.72
C ARG A 242 16.26 -0.64 -15.42
N THR A 243 15.89 0.55 -14.97
CA THR A 243 16.49 1.83 -15.36
C THR A 243 16.55 2.73 -14.11
N PRO A 244 17.44 3.74 -14.05
CA PRO A 244 17.49 4.65 -12.91
C PRO A 244 16.17 5.38 -12.63
N GLU A 245 15.38 5.67 -13.66
CA GLU A 245 14.03 6.23 -13.55
C GLU A 245 13.05 5.24 -12.86
N ARG A 246 13.09 3.97 -13.26
CA ARG A 246 12.27 2.91 -12.64
C ARG A 246 12.71 2.61 -11.22
N GLU A 247 14.01 2.60 -10.95
CA GLU A 247 14.56 2.51 -9.60
C GLU A 247 14.06 3.65 -8.72
N ARG A 248 14.15 4.90 -9.20
CA ARG A 248 13.65 6.06 -8.47
C ARG A 248 12.14 6.00 -8.21
N ALA A 249 11.35 5.57 -9.19
CA ALA A 249 9.90 5.39 -9.03
C ALA A 249 9.58 4.30 -7.99
N GLN A 250 10.38 3.24 -7.92
CA GLN A 250 10.21 2.13 -6.98
C GLN A 250 10.62 2.50 -5.56
N GLU A 251 11.72 3.22 -5.38
CA GLU A 251 12.10 3.81 -4.09
C GLU A 251 10.98 4.70 -3.55
N LEU A 252 10.51 5.68 -4.34
CA LEU A 252 9.42 6.58 -3.94
C LEU A 252 8.13 5.81 -3.59
N SER A 253 7.86 4.73 -4.32
CA SER A 253 6.69 3.88 -4.10
C SER A 253 6.77 3.06 -2.81
N GLU A 254 7.95 2.54 -2.46
CA GLU A 254 8.20 1.88 -1.19
C GLU A 254 8.18 2.87 -0.02
N LYS A 255 8.89 4.00 -0.16
CA LYS A 255 8.92 5.08 0.82
C LYS A 255 7.52 5.55 1.18
N ASP A 256 6.65 5.74 0.20
CA ASP A 256 5.27 6.20 0.42
C ASP A 256 4.47 5.26 1.35
N VAL A 257 4.61 3.94 1.18
CA VAL A 257 3.93 2.95 2.05
C VAL A 257 4.38 3.11 3.50
N ILE A 258 5.68 3.18 3.74
CA ILE A 258 6.24 3.26 5.10
C ILE A 258 6.01 4.64 5.74
N ASN A 259 6.05 5.71 4.94
CA ASN A 259 5.68 7.06 5.37
C ASN A 259 4.22 7.11 5.84
N VAL A 260 3.29 6.63 5.01
CA VAL A 260 1.86 6.58 5.36
C VAL A 260 1.59 5.66 6.57
N LEU A 261 2.33 4.55 6.69
CA LEU A 261 2.26 3.68 7.85
C LEU A 261 2.66 4.42 9.13
N GLU A 262 3.87 5.00 9.21
CA GLU A 262 4.33 5.68 10.42
C GLU A 262 3.58 7.00 10.72
N LEU A 263 3.00 7.67 9.70
CA LEU A 263 2.04 8.76 9.91
C LEU A 263 0.81 8.29 10.72
N VAL A 264 0.21 7.17 10.33
CA VAL A 264 -0.95 6.60 11.04
C VAL A 264 -0.57 6.10 12.43
N LEU A 265 0.60 5.47 12.57
CA LEU A 265 1.10 4.92 13.83
C LEU A 265 1.49 6.00 14.87
N ASN A 266 1.95 7.17 14.41
CA ASN A 266 2.21 8.32 15.28
C ASN A 266 0.92 9.00 15.75
N GLU A 267 -0.11 9.02 14.90
CA GLU A 267 -1.39 9.66 15.21
C GLU A 267 -2.30 8.78 16.08
N TYR A 268 -2.52 7.53 15.70
CA TYR A 268 -3.49 6.63 16.33
C TYR A 268 -2.80 5.64 17.29
N PRO A 269 -3.42 5.29 18.43
CA PRO A 269 -2.93 4.18 19.24
C PRO A 269 -3.20 2.88 18.48
N ILE A 270 -2.20 2.35 17.77
CA ILE A 270 -2.29 1.07 17.07
C ILE A 270 -1.77 -0.06 17.97
N ASP A 271 -2.40 -1.22 17.90
CA ASP A 271 -1.83 -2.43 18.46
C ASP A 271 -0.80 -3.02 17.48
N ARG A 272 0.48 -2.92 17.86
CA ARG A 272 1.60 -3.42 17.06
C ARG A 272 1.56 -4.95 16.89
N GLY A 273 0.86 -5.67 17.76
CA GLY A 273 0.63 -7.12 17.62
C GLY A 273 -0.49 -7.50 16.65
N ALA A 274 -1.27 -6.53 16.15
CA ALA A 274 -2.43 -6.75 15.27
C ALA A 274 -2.39 -5.82 14.06
N MET A 275 -1.25 -5.84 13.36
CA MET A 275 -0.99 -5.09 12.13
C MET A 275 -0.90 -6.05 10.94
N PHE A 276 -1.71 -5.82 9.91
CA PHE A 276 -1.92 -6.75 8.80
C PHE A 276 -1.69 -6.08 7.45
N LEU A 277 -1.19 -6.85 6.47
CA LEU A 277 -0.93 -6.34 5.13
C LEU A 277 -1.64 -7.18 4.06
N THR A 278 -2.38 -6.52 3.18
CA THR A 278 -3.08 -7.15 2.05
C THR A 278 -3.02 -6.27 0.82
N GLY A 279 -3.29 -6.84 -0.35
CA GLY A 279 -3.29 -6.11 -1.60
C GLY A 279 -3.62 -7.00 -2.78
N HIS A 280 -4.09 -6.38 -3.86
CA HIS A 280 -4.52 -7.08 -5.07
C HIS A 280 -3.60 -6.80 -6.26
N SER A 281 -3.27 -7.81 -7.06
CA SER A 281 -2.48 -7.65 -8.29
C SER A 281 -1.10 -7.05 -7.99
N MET A 282 -0.76 -5.91 -8.60
CA MET A 282 0.37 -5.06 -8.20
C MET A 282 0.48 -4.88 -6.67
N GLY A 283 -0.65 -4.71 -5.97
CA GLY A 283 -0.73 -4.60 -4.51
C GLY A 283 -0.38 -5.90 -3.80
N SER A 284 -0.69 -7.07 -4.38
CA SER A 284 -0.22 -8.37 -3.89
C SER A 284 1.30 -8.48 -4.02
N GLY A 285 1.88 -7.94 -5.09
CA GLY A 285 3.33 -7.81 -5.22
C GLY A 285 3.94 -6.87 -4.18
N GLY A 286 3.22 -5.81 -3.80
CA GLY A 286 3.55 -4.99 -2.64
C GLY A 286 3.42 -5.75 -1.31
N THR A 287 2.38 -6.57 -1.15
CA THR A 287 2.17 -7.40 0.05
C THR A 287 3.32 -8.38 0.27
N TRP A 288 3.79 -9.05 -0.79
CA TRP A 288 5.03 -9.85 -0.72
C TRP A 288 6.23 -8.96 -0.39
N TYR A 289 6.47 -7.90 -1.15
CA TYR A 289 7.70 -7.13 -1.00
C TYR A 289 7.83 -6.40 0.34
N ILE A 290 6.83 -5.60 0.71
CA ILE A 290 6.78 -4.88 1.99
C ILE A 290 6.62 -5.88 3.15
N GLY A 291 5.85 -6.96 2.95
CA GLY A 291 5.68 -8.02 3.94
C GLY A 291 6.99 -8.73 4.30
N GLY A 292 7.80 -9.11 3.31
CA GLY A 292 9.09 -9.75 3.55
C GLY A 292 10.19 -8.78 4.03
N LYS A 293 10.23 -7.56 3.48
CA LYS A 293 11.29 -6.57 3.81
C LYS A 293 11.10 -5.90 5.16
N TYR A 294 9.85 -5.67 5.56
CA TYR A 294 9.47 -5.04 6.82
C TYR A 294 8.64 -6.01 7.68
N ALA A 295 9.03 -7.29 7.71
CA ALA A 295 8.31 -8.38 8.38
C ALA A 295 7.92 -8.08 9.83
N ASP A 296 8.74 -7.30 10.55
CA ASP A 296 8.56 -6.99 11.97
C ASP A 296 7.34 -6.09 12.26
N TYR A 297 6.70 -5.54 11.21
CA TYR A 297 5.41 -4.87 11.32
C TYR A 297 4.19 -5.81 11.28
N TRP A 298 4.32 -7.03 10.76
CA TRP A 298 3.15 -7.76 10.24
C TRP A 298 2.83 -9.02 11.03
N ALA A 299 1.66 -9.02 11.67
CA ALA A 299 1.08 -10.18 12.33
C ALA A 299 0.57 -11.23 11.33
N ALA A 300 0.10 -10.81 10.14
CA ALA A 300 -0.26 -11.70 9.03
C ALA A 300 -0.27 -10.97 7.67
N LEU A 301 -0.16 -11.73 6.58
CA LEU A 301 -0.23 -11.23 5.20
C LEU A 301 -1.40 -11.89 4.43
N ALA A 302 -2.10 -11.13 3.57
CA ALA A 302 -3.14 -11.69 2.68
C ALA A 302 -3.02 -11.20 1.22
N PRO A 303 -2.06 -11.73 0.43
CA PRO A 303 -1.85 -11.38 -0.97
C PRO A 303 -2.92 -11.97 -1.91
N MET A 304 -3.47 -11.14 -2.82
CA MET A 304 -4.54 -11.53 -3.75
C MET A 304 -4.15 -11.40 -5.24
N SER A 305 -4.27 -12.48 -6.02
CA SER A 305 -3.99 -12.52 -7.48
C SER A 305 -2.62 -11.97 -7.88
N GLY A 306 -1.54 -12.47 -7.28
CA GLY A 306 -0.21 -11.93 -7.59
C GLY A 306 0.95 -12.52 -6.79
N PRO A 307 1.46 -13.72 -7.15
CA PRO A 307 2.65 -14.32 -6.58
C PRO A 307 3.91 -13.67 -7.18
N PHE A 308 4.02 -12.34 -7.07
CA PHE A 308 5.14 -11.54 -7.56
C PHE A 308 6.33 -11.64 -6.59
N VAL A 309 6.81 -12.87 -6.39
CA VAL A 309 7.86 -13.29 -5.45
C VAL A 309 8.67 -14.42 -6.12
N GLN A 310 9.83 -14.79 -5.57
CA GLN A 310 10.65 -15.92 -6.06
C GLN A 310 11.11 -16.79 -4.88
N GLU A 311 11.48 -18.04 -5.17
CA GLU A 311 12.08 -18.95 -4.19
C GLU A 311 13.42 -18.42 -3.65
N SER A 312 14.21 -17.77 -4.51
CA SER A 312 15.52 -17.22 -4.19
C SER A 312 15.51 -15.69 -4.12
N GLY A 313 16.44 -15.11 -3.34
CA GLY A 313 16.59 -13.66 -3.22
C GLY A 313 15.44 -12.96 -2.48
N TYR A 314 14.70 -13.70 -1.64
CA TYR A 314 13.62 -13.22 -0.80
C TYR A 314 13.73 -13.84 0.62
N PRO A 315 13.46 -13.08 1.70
CA PRO A 315 13.73 -13.48 3.09
C PRO A 315 12.62 -14.40 3.65
N TRP A 316 12.50 -15.60 3.09
CA TRP A 316 11.49 -16.56 3.50
C TRP A 316 11.62 -17.01 4.97
N ASP A 317 12.83 -17.03 5.50
CA ASP A 317 13.15 -17.31 6.91
C ASP A 317 12.41 -16.38 7.88
N ARG A 318 12.19 -15.11 7.49
CA ARG A 318 11.45 -14.11 8.28
C ARG A 318 9.92 -14.33 8.27
N LEU A 319 9.42 -15.19 7.38
CA LEU A 319 7.99 -15.41 7.16
C LEU A 319 7.54 -16.85 7.46
N LEU A 320 8.39 -17.67 8.08
CA LEU A 320 8.09 -19.07 8.38
C LEU A 320 6.85 -19.22 9.27
N ASP A 321 6.84 -18.46 10.38
CA ASP A 321 5.78 -18.46 11.39
C ASP A 321 4.72 -17.37 11.18
N VAL A 322 4.88 -16.50 10.16
CA VAL A 322 3.88 -15.48 9.81
C VAL A 322 2.73 -16.17 9.06
N PRO A 323 1.47 -16.08 9.54
CA PRO A 323 0.31 -16.57 8.81
C PRO A 323 0.14 -15.83 7.48
N ILE A 324 0.01 -16.58 6.38
CA ILE A 324 -0.18 -16.02 5.04
C ILE A 324 -1.43 -16.61 4.40
N PHE A 325 -2.38 -15.78 3.98
CA PHE A 325 -3.57 -16.19 3.24
C PHE A 325 -3.50 -15.74 1.77
N VAL A 326 -3.13 -16.67 0.89
CA VAL A 326 -3.06 -16.42 -0.55
C VAL A 326 -4.41 -16.71 -1.19
N THR A 327 -4.92 -15.76 -1.98
CA THR A 327 -6.19 -15.94 -2.72
C THR A 327 -6.04 -15.69 -4.22
N GLU A 328 -6.83 -16.40 -5.03
CA GLU A 328 -6.68 -16.38 -6.49
C GLU A 328 -8.02 -16.59 -7.24
N GLY A 329 -8.20 -15.90 -8.37
CA GLY A 329 -9.34 -16.11 -9.27
C GLY A 329 -9.04 -17.18 -10.33
N THR A 330 -9.96 -18.10 -10.61
CA THR A 330 -9.71 -19.23 -11.53
C THR A 330 -9.94 -18.92 -13.02
N VAL A 331 -10.62 -17.80 -13.36
CA VAL A 331 -11.12 -17.55 -14.73
C VAL A 331 -10.23 -16.57 -15.50
N GLY A 332 -9.42 -17.08 -16.42
CA GLY A 332 -8.60 -16.23 -17.31
C GLY A 332 -7.44 -15.48 -16.62
N THR A 333 -7.19 -15.78 -15.34
CA THR A 333 -6.24 -15.07 -14.50
C THR A 333 -4.78 -15.50 -14.80
N PRO A 334 -3.87 -14.57 -15.15
CA PRO A 334 -2.52 -14.90 -15.57
C PRO A 334 -1.61 -15.40 -14.42
N SER A 335 -1.99 -15.15 -13.17
CA SER A 335 -1.24 -15.59 -11.98
C SER A 335 -1.57 -17.00 -11.49
N LEU A 336 -2.71 -17.60 -11.91
CA LEU A 336 -3.25 -18.84 -11.31
C LEU A 336 -2.24 -19.99 -11.24
N THR A 337 -1.49 -20.22 -12.32
CA THR A 337 -0.44 -21.27 -12.37
C THR A 337 0.69 -20.97 -11.38
N GLY A 338 1.14 -19.72 -11.29
CA GLY A 338 2.16 -19.29 -10.33
C GLY A 338 1.67 -19.38 -8.89
N SER A 339 0.41 -19.03 -8.62
CA SER A 339 -0.19 -19.06 -7.28
C SER A 339 -0.34 -20.49 -6.77
N ARG A 340 -0.67 -21.45 -7.65
CA ARG A 340 -0.67 -22.88 -7.33
C ARG A 340 0.73 -23.41 -7.07
N ALA A 341 1.72 -23.03 -7.89
CA ALA A 341 3.12 -23.41 -7.68
C ALA A 341 3.67 -22.85 -6.35
N LEU A 342 3.35 -21.60 -6.02
CA LEU A 342 3.71 -20.96 -4.76
C LEU A 342 3.09 -21.69 -3.56
N ARG A 343 1.78 -22.01 -3.63
CA ARG A 343 1.09 -22.80 -2.61
C ARG A 343 1.81 -24.13 -2.36
N ASP A 344 2.07 -24.89 -3.42
CA ASP A 344 2.65 -26.22 -3.30
C ASP A 344 4.07 -26.17 -2.73
N TRP A 345 4.86 -25.16 -3.12
CA TRP A 345 6.19 -24.88 -2.55
C TRP A 345 6.12 -24.49 -1.07
N MET A 346 5.21 -23.58 -0.69
CA MET A 346 5.06 -23.14 0.71
C MET A 346 4.53 -24.26 1.61
N MET A 347 3.63 -25.11 1.12
CA MET A 347 3.18 -26.29 1.86
C MET A 347 4.31 -27.31 2.03
N ALA A 348 5.13 -27.55 1.01
CA ALA A 348 6.29 -28.43 1.10
C ALA A 348 7.40 -27.89 2.01
N GLY A 349 7.56 -26.57 2.10
CA GLY A 349 8.51 -25.89 2.98
C GLY A 349 8.06 -25.75 4.44
N GLY A 350 6.82 -26.10 4.76
CA GLY A 350 6.29 -26.02 6.13
C GLY A 350 5.85 -24.62 6.59
N TYR A 351 5.62 -23.68 5.68
CA TYR A 351 5.15 -22.33 5.99
C TYR A 351 3.69 -22.33 6.44
N THR A 352 3.31 -21.35 7.27
CA THR A 352 1.93 -21.18 7.77
C THR A 352 1.01 -20.56 6.69
N ILE A 353 0.67 -21.34 5.66
CA ILE A 353 -0.15 -20.89 4.51
C ILE A 353 -1.60 -21.39 4.55
N THR A 354 -2.54 -20.46 4.36
CA THR A 354 -3.91 -20.73 3.90
C THR A 354 -4.02 -20.37 2.41
N TYR A 355 -4.78 -21.13 1.62
CA TYR A 355 -4.96 -20.90 0.18
C TYR A 355 -6.43 -21.04 -0.24
N LYS A 356 -6.97 -20.07 -0.99
CA LYS A 356 -8.34 -20.11 -1.53
C LYS A 356 -8.39 -19.71 -3.01
N GLU A 357 -9.01 -20.56 -3.82
CA GLU A 357 -9.42 -20.23 -5.19
C GLU A 357 -10.92 -19.87 -5.22
N VAL A 358 -11.32 -18.95 -6.09
CA VAL A 358 -12.74 -18.63 -6.36
C VAL A 358 -13.04 -18.59 -7.86
N ASP A 359 -14.26 -18.97 -8.24
CA ASP A 359 -14.74 -18.99 -9.62
C ASP A 359 -15.10 -17.58 -10.13
N ALA A 360 -14.05 -16.79 -10.37
CA ALA A 360 -14.12 -15.44 -10.88
C ALA A 360 -12.84 -15.09 -11.64
N ASP A 361 -12.89 -13.99 -12.39
CA ASP A 361 -11.70 -13.43 -13.03
C ASP A 361 -10.82 -12.65 -12.04
N HIS A 362 -9.67 -12.21 -12.55
CA HIS A 362 -8.66 -11.44 -11.82
C HIS A 362 -9.24 -10.31 -10.95
N ALA A 363 -10.18 -9.52 -11.47
CA ALA A 363 -10.79 -8.41 -10.72
C ALA A 363 -12.03 -8.83 -9.93
N GLY A 364 -12.87 -9.70 -10.52
CA GLY A 364 -14.11 -10.19 -9.93
C GLY A 364 -13.92 -11.02 -8.66
N MET A 365 -12.73 -11.60 -8.46
CA MET A 365 -12.44 -12.37 -7.25
C MET A 365 -12.35 -11.52 -5.98
N VAL A 366 -11.95 -10.24 -6.07
CA VAL A 366 -11.70 -9.37 -4.90
C VAL A 366 -12.93 -9.26 -3.98
N PRO A 367 -14.13 -8.86 -4.45
CA PRO A 367 -15.31 -8.79 -3.57
C PRO A 367 -15.75 -10.14 -2.98
N LEU A 368 -15.32 -11.26 -3.58
CA LEU A 368 -15.68 -12.61 -3.11
C LEU A 368 -14.78 -13.12 -1.98
N VAL A 369 -13.53 -12.64 -1.90
CA VAL A 369 -12.57 -13.08 -0.86
C VAL A 369 -12.37 -12.06 0.26
N LEU A 370 -12.72 -10.78 0.04
CA LEU A 370 -12.54 -9.75 1.06
C LEU A 370 -13.13 -10.15 2.43
N PRO A 371 -14.35 -10.72 2.55
CA PRO A 371 -14.85 -11.21 3.83
C PRO A 371 -13.91 -12.23 4.48
N ASP A 372 -13.45 -13.25 3.73
CA ASP A 372 -12.53 -14.27 4.26
C ASP A 372 -11.17 -13.69 4.69
N VAL A 373 -10.72 -12.59 4.06
CA VAL A 373 -9.47 -11.90 4.40
C VAL A 373 -9.58 -11.18 5.74
N PHE A 374 -10.70 -10.51 6.02
CA PHE A 374 -10.94 -9.94 7.35
C PHE A 374 -11.18 -11.05 8.40
N ASP A 375 -11.99 -12.08 8.08
CA ASP A 375 -12.16 -13.29 8.91
C ASP A 375 -10.85 -14.09 9.16
N PHE A 376 -9.79 -13.81 8.39
CA PHE A 376 -8.46 -14.39 8.57
C PHE A 376 -7.59 -13.58 9.54
N PHE A 377 -7.73 -12.25 9.54
CA PHE A 377 -7.00 -11.36 10.46
C PHE A 377 -7.54 -11.37 11.90
N ASP A 378 -8.78 -11.84 12.11
CA ASP A 378 -9.39 -11.98 13.44
C ASP A 378 -8.94 -13.22 14.25
N ARG A 379 -8.01 -14.06 13.74
CA ARG A 379 -7.76 -15.44 14.22
C ARG A 379 -6.66 -15.60 15.27
#